data_AF-A0A8S3I6L5-F1
#
_entry.id   AF-A0A8S3I6L5-F1
#
_cell.length_a   1.000
_cell.length_b   1.000
_cell.length_c   1.000
_cell.angle_alpha   90.00
_cell.angle_beta   90.00
_cell.angle_gamma   90.00
#
_symmetry.space_group_name_H-M   'P 1'
#
loop_
_entity.id
_entity.type
_entity.pdbx_description
1 polymer ?
#
loop_
_entity_poly.entity_id
_entity_poly.type
_entity_poly.pdbx_seq_one_letter_code
_entity_poly.pdbx_strand_id
1 'polypeptide(L)'
;MVLIILNDIVTNYFSNQTIENDHNEIKPVSPGELLVNDLLRGGVLNNLLTTLIADGCEKLFEYVSFTGEQELSRSLVLIMELLESVTISSQQILQTDKSSTFTFCQTPIDRIVTDTNTKDLFPNIMKLIDMIDYFPKLANQALSIFAKTLSEDKLQKPFLRLLPKDHKEKAILRNGIVRCLEFAEPDADNNDVTDDS
;
A
#
# COMPACT_ATOMS: atom_id res chain seq x y z
N MET A 1 -0.62 -14.00 -14.15
CA MET A 1 -0.06 -14.84 -13.06
C MET A 1 -0.44 -14.31 -11.68
N VAL A 2 -0.23 -13.02 -11.36
CA VAL A 2 -0.57 -12.41 -10.05
C VAL A 2 -2.07 -12.43 -9.72
N LEU A 3 -2.94 -12.17 -10.71
CA LEU A 3 -4.39 -12.31 -10.57
C LEU A 3 -4.82 -13.74 -10.18
N ILE A 4 -4.08 -14.77 -10.62
CA ILE A 4 -4.36 -16.16 -10.28
C ILE A 4 -3.93 -16.44 -8.82
N ILE A 5 -2.80 -15.90 -8.39
CA ILE A 5 -2.30 -16.05 -7.01
C ILE A 5 -3.21 -15.33 -6.01
N LEU A 6 -3.64 -14.10 -6.29
CA LEU A 6 -4.61 -13.39 -5.44
C LEU A 6 -5.96 -14.11 -5.42
N ASN A 7 -6.42 -14.63 -6.55
CA ASN A 7 -7.66 -15.39 -6.61
C ASN A 7 -7.54 -16.73 -5.85
N ASP A 8 -6.40 -17.41 -5.91
CA ASP A 8 -6.13 -18.62 -5.14
C ASP A 8 -5.98 -18.35 -3.64
N ILE A 9 -5.36 -17.23 -3.24
CA ILE A 9 -5.33 -16.80 -1.83
C ILE A 9 -6.75 -16.48 -1.36
N VAL A 10 -7.52 -15.71 -2.13
CA VAL A 10 -8.89 -15.36 -1.74
C VAL A 10 -9.78 -16.60 -1.66
N THR A 11 -9.65 -17.52 -2.62
CA THR A 11 -10.51 -18.70 -2.73
C THR A 11 -10.07 -19.83 -1.81
N ASN A 12 -8.81 -19.95 -1.40
CA ASN A 12 -8.35 -21.02 -0.51
C ASN A 12 -8.13 -20.56 0.94
N TYR A 13 -7.76 -19.30 1.16
CA TYR A 13 -7.50 -18.77 2.50
C TYR A 13 -8.79 -18.32 3.20
N PHE A 14 -9.74 -17.73 2.47
CA PHE A 14 -10.99 -17.21 3.04
C PHE A 14 -12.20 -18.15 2.91
N SER A 15 -12.13 -19.23 2.13
CA SER A 15 -13.30 -20.07 1.83
C SER A 15 -13.87 -20.86 3.02
N ASN A 16 -13.22 -20.86 4.19
CA ASN A 16 -13.66 -21.65 5.35
C ASN A 16 -13.47 -20.94 6.70
N GLN A 17 -13.30 -19.62 6.73
CA GLN A 17 -13.08 -18.90 8.00
C GLN A 17 -14.39 -18.37 8.58
N THR A 18 -14.81 -18.93 9.71
CA THR A 18 -15.89 -18.41 10.56
C THR A 18 -15.29 -17.59 11.70
N ILE A 19 -15.84 -16.41 11.99
CA ILE A 19 -15.50 -15.64 13.19
C ILE A 19 -16.57 -15.91 14.25
N GLU A 20 -16.17 -16.42 15.40
CA GLU A 20 -17.02 -16.50 16.59
C GLU A 20 -17.13 -15.09 17.19
N ASN A 21 -18.32 -14.52 17.21
CA ASN A 21 -18.58 -13.28 17.94
C ASN A 21 -18.86 -13.59 19.41
N ASP A 22 -18.73 -12.57 20.28
CA ASP A 22 -18.93 -12.62 21.74
C ASP A 22 -20.31 -13.15 22.22
N HIS A 23 -21.18 -13.56 21.29
CA HIS A 23 -22.53 -14.09 21.54
C HIS A 23 -22.73 -15.53 21.02
N ASN A 24 -21.66 -16.26 20.66
CA ASN A 24 -21.71 -17.63 20.13
C ASN A 24 -22.58 -17.80 18.85
N GLU A 25 -22.83 -16.72 18.11
CA GLU A 25 -23.49 -16.79 16.80
C GLU A 25 -22.44 -16.91 15.69
N ILE A 26 -22.50 -18.00 14.92
CA ILE A 26 -21.72 -18.18 13.70
C ILE A 26 -22.39 -17.35 12.59
N LYS A 27 -21.91 -16.13 12.38
CA LYS A 27 -22.36 -15.29 11.26
C LYS A 27 -21.47 -15.56 10.05
N PRO A 28 -22.04 -15.79 8.83
CA PRO A 28 -21.23 -15.81 7.63
C PRO A 28 -20.60 -14.43 7.43
N VAL A 29 -19.27 -14.39 7.43
CA VAL A 29 -18.48 -13.18 7.20
C VAL A 29 -18.13 -13.13 5.73
N SER A 30 -18.30 -11.98 5.09
CA SER A 30 -17.96 -11.84 3.68
C SER A 30 -16.44 -11.96 3.45
N PRO A 31 -15.97 -12.43 2.29
CA PRO A 31 -14.53 -12.49 1.99
C PRO A 31 -13.84 -11.13 2.12
N GLY A 32 -14.53 -10.03 1.82
CA GLY A 32 -14.01 -8.67 1.99
C GLY A 32 -13.81 -8.29 3.46
N GLU A 33 -14.73 -8.66 4.35
CA GLU A 33 -14.58 -8.44 5.79
C GLU A 33 -13.44 -9.28 6.38
N LEU A 34 -13.28 -10.53 5.93
CA LEU A 34 -12.14 -11.38 6.34
C LEU A 34 -10.81 -10.78 5.89
N LEU A 35 -10.74 -10.30 4.65
CA LEU A 35 -9.57 -9.61 4.09
C LEU A 35 -9.19 -8.37 4.92
N VAL A 36 -10.17 -7.48 5.16
CA VAL A 36 -9.97 -6.26 5.95
C VAL A 36 -9.53 -6.61 7.37
N ASN A 37 -10.13 -7.63 7.99
CA ASN A 37 -9.81 -8.04 9.34
C ASN A 37 -8.39 -8.62 9.47
N ASP A 38 -7.96 -9.49 8.55
CA ASP A 38 -6.58 -10.02 8.54
C ASP A 38 -5.57 -8.88 8.40
N LEU A 39 -5.83 -7.94 7.47
CA LEU A 39 -4.96 -6.80 7.23
C LEU A 39 -4.88 -5.85 8.44
N LEU A 40 -6.01 -5.57 9.08
CA LEU A 40 -6.06 -4.72 10.29
C LEU A 40 -5.41 -5.38 11.52
N ARG A 41 -5.54 -6.71 11.65
CA ARG A 41 -4.93 -7.45 12.77
C ARG A 41 -3.45 -7.74 12.58
N GLY A 42 -2.87 -7.44 11.42
CA GLY A 42 -1.48 -7.79 11.13
C GLY A 42 -1.33 -9.30 10.95
N GLY A 43 -2.34 -9.94 10.35
CA GLY A 43 -2.37 -11.37 10.08
C GLY A 43 -1.37 -11.80 9.00
N VAL A 44 -1.53 -13.04 8.54
CA VAL A 44 -0.58 -13.67 7.61
C VAL A 44 -0.51 -12.89 6.29
N LEU A 45 -1.65 -12.38 5.82
CA LEU A 45 -1.67 -11.64 4.56
C LEU A 45 -0.94 -10.31 4.72
N ASN A 46 -1.14 -9.57 5.81
CA ASN A 46 -0.41 -8.33 6.05
C ASN A 46 1.10 -8.55 6.05
N ASN A 47 1.57 -9.61 6.71
CA ASN A 47 3.00 -9.95 6.77
C ASN A 47 3.55 -10.33 5.39
N LEU A 48 2.78 -11.08 4.61
CA LEU A 48 3.15 -11.39 3.22
C LEU A 48 3.25 -10.13 2.38
N LEU A 49 2.24 -9.25 2.42
CA LEU A 49 2.22 -8.02 1.62
C LEU A 49 3.38 -7.07 1.99
N THR A 50 3.65 -6.89 3.28
CA THR A 50 4.76 -6.05 3.74
C THR A 50 6.12 -6.63 3.36
N THR A 51 6.28 -7.96 3.40
CA THR A 51 7.50 -8.63 2.92
C THR A 51 7.67 -8.46 1.41
N LEU A 52 6.61 -8.63 0.62
CA LEU A 52 6.64 -8.43 -0.83
C LEU A 52 7.02 -7.00 -1.21
N ILE A 53 6.54 -6.00 -0.46
CA ILE A 53 6.96 -4.61 -0.66
C ILE A 53 8.44 -4.47 -0.33
N ALA A 54 8.91 -5.01 0.79
CA ALA A 54 10.31 -4.89 1.21
C ALA A 54 11.27 -5.47 0.15
N ASP A 55 11.05 -6.74 -0.23
CA ASP A 55 11.86 -7.46 -1.22
C ASP A 55 11.75 -6.81 -2.61
N GLY A 56 10.55 -6.35 -2.96
CA GLY A 56 10.30 -5.70 -4.24
C GLY A 56 11.02 -4.36 -4.37
N CYS A 57 11.01 -3.54 -3.31
CA CYS A 57 11.76 -2.29 -3.26
C CYS A 57 13.26 -2.57 -3.38
N GLU A 58 13.79 -3.51 -2.61
CA GLU A 58 15.22 -3.86 -2.66
C GLU A 58 15.67 -4.26 -4.06
N LYS A 59 14.91 -5.12 -4.75
CA LYS A 59 15.20 -5.50 -6.13
C LYS A 59 15.16 -4.32 -7.10
N LEU A 60 14.20 -3.42 -6.96
CA LEU A 60 14.11 -2.23 -7.82
C LEU A 60 15.27 -1.25 -7.58
N PHE A 61 15.85 -1.22 -6.39
CA PHE A 61 16.99 -0.35 -6.07
C PHE A 61 18.35 -0.96 -6.40
N GLU A 62 18.49 -2.29 -6.33
CA GLU A 62 19.77 -2.99 -6.55
C GLU A 62 20.12 -3.12 -8.04
N TYR A 63 19.11 -3.35 -8.89
CA TYR A 63 19.33 -3.64 -10.31
C TYR A 63 18.98 -2.45 -11.19
N VAL A 64 19.88 -2.12 -12.13
CA VAL A 64 19.65 -1.06 -13.12
C VAL A 64 18.50 -1.42 -14.08
N SER A 65 18.39 -2.70 -14.44
CA SER A 65 17.22 -3.27 -15.12
C SER A 65 17.20 -4.80 -15.00
N PHE A 66 16.02 -5.40 -15.03
CA PHE A 66 15.87 -6.87 -15.06
C PHE A 66 14.57 -7.32 -15.72
N THR A 67 14.55 -8.57 -16.19
CA THR A 67 13.34 -9.17 -16.77
C THR A 67 12.24 -9.29 -15.72
N GLY A 68 11.08 -8.68 -15.97
CA GLY A 68 9.95 -8.68 -15.04
C GLY A 68 9.84 -7.45 -14.15
N GLU A 69 10.68 -6.43 -14.34
CA GLU A 69 10.65 -5.20 -13.52
C GLU A 69 9.31 -4.44 -13.59
N GLN A 70 8.68 -4.42 -14.77
CA GLN A 70 7.38 -3.77 -14.97
C GLN A 70 6.25 -4.54 -14.28
N GLU A 71 6.29 -5.88 -14.33
CA GLU A 71 5.36 -6.75 -13.62
C GLU A 71 5.52 -6.66 -12.11
N LEU A 72 6.77 -6.56 -11.62
CA LEU A 72 7.04 -6.32 -10.20
C LEU A 72 6.50 -4.96 -9.77
N SER A 73 6.83 -3.90 -10.51
CA SER A 73 6.33 -2.54 -10.27
C SER A 73 4.80 -2.50 -10.22
N ARG A 74 4.13 -3.11 -11.19
CA ARG A 74 2.66 -3.22 -11.20
C ARG A 74 2.12 -3.99 -9.99
N SER A 75 2.80 -5.05 -9.57
CA SER A 75 2.38 -5.82 -8.39
C SER A 75 2.51 -4.99 -7.11
N LEU A 76 3.59 -4.23 -6.98
CA LEU A 76 3.82 -3.33 -5.85
C LEU A 76 2.77 -2.21 -5.78
N VAL A 77 2.37 -1.64 -6.93
CA VAL A 77 1.26 -0.67 -7.01
C VAL A 77 -0.02 -1.28 -6.43
N LEU A 78 -0.43 -2.46 -6.93
CA LEU A 78 -1.67 -3.11 -6.47
C LEU A 78 -1.66 -3.42 -4.97
N ILE A 79 -0.51 -3.85 -4.44
CA ILE A 79 -0.37 -4.11 -3.01
C ILE A 79 -0.52 -2.82 -2.22
N MET A 80 0.15 -1.74 -2.64
CA MET A 80 0.08 -0.45 -1.96
C MET A 80 -1.33 0.18 -2.03
N GLU A 81 -2.03 0.06 -3.16
CA GLU A 81 -3.42 0.48 -3.33
C GLU A 81 -4.37 -0.29 -2.39
N LEU A 82 -4.13 -1.60 -2.20
CA LEU A 82 -4.90 -2.41 -1.27
C LEU A 82 -4.69 -1.95 0.18
N LEU A 83 -3.45 -1.71 0.60
CA LEU A 83 -3.14 -1.23 1.95
C LEU A 83 -3.76 0.16 2.21
N GLU A 84 -3.74 1.04 1.21
CA GLU A 84 -4.39 2.34 1.29
C GLU A 84 -5.91 2.22 1.38
N SER A 85 -6.53 1.40 0.51
CA SER A 85 -7.97 1.17 0.49
C SER A 85 -8.47 0.64 1.84
N VAL A 86 -7.79 -0.35 2.41
CA VAL A 86 -8.13 -0.90 3.73
C VAL A 86 -7.96 0.13 4.84
N THR A 87 -6.93 0.98 4.76
CA THR A 87 -6.75 2.09 5.69
C THR A 87 -7.95 3.05 5.63
N ILE A 88 -8.40 3.45 4.44
CA ILE A 88 -9.56 4.33 4.27
C ILE A 88 -10.85 3.66 4.78
N SER A 89 -11.11 2.41 4.37
CA SER A 89 -12.32 1.69 4.78
C SER A 89 -12.37 1.47 6.29
N SER A 90 -11.23 1.17 6.93
CA SER A 90 -11.18 0.99 8.39
C SER A 90 -11.51 2.28 9.15
N GLN A 91 -11.06 3.44 8.67
CA GLN A 91 -11.40 4.74 9.24
C GLN A 91 -12.91 5.01 9.17
N GLN A 92 -13.55 4.64 8.06
CA GLN A 92 -15.00 4.78 7.88
C GLN A 92 -15.77 3.85 8.82
N ILE A 93 -15.34 2.58 8.95
CA ILE A 93 -15.98 1.58 9.83
C ILE A 93 -15.87 2.02 11.30
N LEU A 94 -14.70 2.51 11.74
CA LEU A 94 -14.50 3.00 13.10
C LEU A 94 -15.37 4.23 13.44
N GLN A 95 -15.72 5.05 12.45
CA GLN A 95 -16.57 6.23 12.64
C GLN A 95 -18.07 5.88 12.71
N THR A 96 -18.51 4.86 11.97
CA THR A 96 -19.93 4.46 11.91
C THR A 96 -20.32 3.52 13.05
N ASP A 97 -19.40 2.71 13.56
CA ASP A 97 -19.74 1.60 14.45
C ASP A 97 -19.22 1.83 15.88
N LYS A 98 -19.95 2.63 16.67
CA LYS A 98 -19.65 2.96 18.08
C LYS A 98 -19.70 1.76 19.03
N SER A 99 -20.23 0.61 18.58
CA SER A 99 -20.34 -0.64 19.34
C SER A 99 -19.28 -1.68 18.99
N SER A 100 -18.42 -1.42 18.00
CA SER A 100 -17.64 -2.49 17.40
C SER A 100 -16.39 -2.87 18.20
N THR A 101 -16.18 -4.18 18.31
CA THR A 101 -14.96 -4.90 18.72
C THR A 101 -13.68 -4.48 17.95
N PHE A 102 -13.79 -3.55 17.00
CA PHE A 102 -12.69 -2.95 16.24
C PHE A 102 -11.93 -1.84 16.97
N THR A 103 -12.26 -1.57 18.23
CA THR A 103 -11.84 -0.39 19.01
C THR A 103 -10.32 -0.20 19.17
N PHE A 104 -9.47 -1.15 18.73
CA PHE A 104 -8.01 -1.11 18.88
C PHE A 104 -7.21 -1.58 17.66
N CYS A 105 -7.80 -1.59 16.45
CA CYS A 105 -7.05 -2.03 15.27
C CYS A 105 -6.21 -0.90 14.67
N GLN A 106 -4.89 -1.09 14.62
CA GLN A 106 -3.99 -0.27 13.80
C GLN A 106 -4.22 -0.56 12.32
N THR A 107 -4.29 0.49 11.50
CA THR A 107 -4.38 0.33 10.05
C THR A 107 -3.08 -0.27 9.49
N PRO A 108 -3.09 -0.86 8.29
CA PRO A 108 -1.85 -1.35 7.69
C PRO A 108 -0.80 -0.24 7.55
N ILE A 109 -1.20 0.99 7.20
CA ILE A 109 -0.29 2.15 7.15
C ILE A 109 0.22 2.52 8.55
N ASP A 110 -0.64 2.50 9.58
CA ASP A 110 -0.20 2.74 10.96
C ASP A 110 0.92 1.77 11.36
N ARG A 111 0.76 0.48 11.01
CA ARG A 111 1.76 -0.56 11.30
C ARG A 111 3.05 -0.29 10.56
N ILE A 112 3.00 -0.01 9.26
CA ILE A 112 4.21 0.29 8.47
C ILE A 112 4.99 1.46 9.08
N VAL A 113 4.29 2.47 9.63
CA VAL A 113 4.91 3.67 10.22
C VAL A 113 5.36 3.45 11.67
N THR A 114 4.67 2.61 12.45
CA THR A 114 4.88 2.53 13.91
C THR A 114 5.49 1.22 14.40
N ASP A 115 5.28 0.11 13.69
CA ASP A 115 5.78 -1.21 14.11
C ASP A 115 7.29 -1.31 13.91
N THR A 116 7.95 -1.90 14.92
CA THR A 116 9.41 -2.10 14.91
C THR A 116 9.90 -3.02 13.81
N ASN A 117 9.07 -3.99 13.41
CA ASN A 117 9.41 -5.01 12.40
C ASN A 117 9.33 -4.47 10.96
N THR A 118 8.64 -3.33 10.76
CA THR A 118 8.42 -2.70 9.45
C THR A 118 9.12 -1.35 9.34
N LYS A 119 9.97 -0.98 10.31
CA LYS A 119 10.62 0.34 10.36
C LYS A 119 11.41 0.69 9.11
N ASP A 120 12.01 -0.30 8.46
CA ASP A 120 12.81 -0.10 7.25
C ASP A 120 11.96 -0.08 5.98
N LEU A 121 10.71 -0.54 6.06
CA LEU A 121 9.78 -0.58 4.93
C LEU A 121 9.35 0.81 4.50
N PHE A 122 9.02 1.69 5.45
CA PHE A 122 8.54 3.02 5.11
C PHE A 122 9.63 3.89 4.43
N PRO A 123 10.90 3.92 4.90
CA PRO A 123 12.00 4.52 4.15
C PRO A 123 12.16 3.97 2.73
N ASN A 124 11.97 2.65 2.54
CA ASN A 124 12.03 2.04 1.21
C ASN A 124 10.88 2.52 0.32
N ILE A 125 9.65 2.59 0.84
CA ILE A 125 8.51 3.19 0.12
C ILE A 125 8.81 4.63 -0.28
N MET A 126 9.39 5.45 0.62
CA MET A 126 9.75 6.84 0.30
C MET A 126 10.78 6.95 -0.82
N LYS A 127 11.74 6.02 -0.92
CA LYS A 127 12.72 6.00 -2.01
C LYS A 127 12.08 5.72 -3.38
N LEU A 128 10.94 5.03 -3.42
CA LEU A 128 10.20 4.80 -4.68
C LEU A 128 9.73 6.11 -5.33
N ILE A 129 9.52 7.18 -4.55
CA ILE A 129 9.11 8.49 -5.06
C ILE A 129 10.15 9.06 -6.05
N ASP A 130 11.43 8.79 -5.83
CA ASP A 130 12.51 9.23 -6.72
C ASP A 130 12.54 8.45 -8.06
N MET A 131 11.81 7.33 -8.14
CA MET A 131 11.75 6.49 -9.34
C MET A 131 10.68 6.94 -10.36
N ILE A 132 10.14 8.15 -10.24
CA ILE A 132 9.06 8.68 -11.11
C ILE A 132 9.36 8.53 -12.61
N ASP A 133 10.63 8.72 -13.01
CA ASP A 133 11.04 8.61 -14.41
C ASP A 133 10.96 7.18 -14.98
N TYR A 134 11.03 6.17 -14.10
CA TYR A 134 11.07 4.75 -14.49
C TYR A 134 9.72 4.06 -14.24
N PHE A 135 9.10 4.36 -13.10
CA PHE A 135 7.89 3.71 -12.64
C PHE A 135 6.89 4.76 -12.11
N PRO A 136 6.28 5.57 -13.00
CA PRO A 136 5.51 6.74 -12.58
C PRO A 136 4.33 6.39 -11.67
N LYS A 137 3.59 5.32 -12.01
CA LYS A 137 2.47 4.82 -11.19
C LYS A 137 2.92 4.37 -9.80
N LEU A 138 4.07 3.72 -9.71
CA LEU A 138 4.63 3.23 -8.45
C LEU A 138 5.09 4.40 -7.56
N ALA A 139 5.78 5.37 -8.15
CA ALA A 139 6.23 6.57 -7.46
C ALA A 139 5.04 7.42 -6.98
N ASN A 140 4.00 7.56 -7.79
CA ASN A 140 2.77 8.26 -7.40
C ASN A 140 2.01 7.52 -6.29
N GLN A 141 1.94 6.19 -6.35
CA GLN A 141 1.31 5.41 -5.28
C GLN A 141 2.10 5.52 -3.96
N ALA A 142 3.43 5.51 -4.02
CA ALA A 142 4.28 5.78 -2.86
C ALA A 142 4.07 7.20 -2.30
N LEU A 143 3.91 8.20 -3.17
CA LEU A 143 3.57 9.56 -2.79
C LEU A 143 2.18 9.65 -2.14
N SER A 144 1.20 8.85 -2.60
CA SER A 144 -0.14 8.77 -1.99
C SER A 144 -0.05 8.29 -0.54
N ILE A 145 0.66 7.18 -0.30
CA ILE A 145 0.90 6.65 1.06
C ILE A 145 1.61 7.69 1.94
N PHE A 146 2.61 8.39 1.38
CA PHE A 146 3.32 9.46 2.08
C PHE A 146 2.37 10.60 2.50
N ALA A 147 1.55 11.09 1.57
CA ALA A 147 0.58 12.15 1.82
C ALA A 147 -0.48 11.73 2.85
N LYS A 148 -0.99 10.49 2.74
CA LYS A 148 -1.95 9.94 3.69
C LYS A 148 -1.38 9.85 5.10
N THR A 149 -0.13 9.38 5.23
CA THR A 149 0.57 9.32 6.53
C THR A 149 0.69 10.70 7.17
N LEU A 150 0.98 11.73 6.39
CA LEU A 150 1.05 13.11 6.87
C LEU A 150 -0.31 13.70 7.25
N SER A 151 -1.38 13.27 6.58
CA SER A 151 -2.75 13.71 6.88
C SER A 151 -3.27 13.19 8.22
N GLU A 152 -2.62 12.18 8.81
CA GLU A 152 -3.01 11.58 10.09
C GLU A 152 -2.18 12.13 11.25
N ASP A 153 -2.80 12.95 12.10
CA ASP A 153 -2.13 13.62 13.24
C ASP A 153 -1.34 12.65 14.15
N LYS A 154 -1.90 11.45 14.40
CA LYS A 154 -1.26 10.42 15.23
C LYS A 154 0.03 9.86 14.60
N LEU A 155 0.15 9.91 13.26
CA LEU A 155 1.28 9.36 12.51
C LEU A 155 2.35 10.40 12.19
N GLN A 156 2.03 11.70 12.21
CA GLN A 156 2.99 12.77 11.88
C GLN A 156 4.28 12.67 12.71
N LYS A 157 4.19 12.51 14.04
CA LYS A 157 5.39 12.41 14.90
C LYS A 157 6.22 11.15 14.62
N PRO A 158 5.66 9.93 14.59
CA PRO A 158 6.37 8.74 14.15
C PRO A 158 7.00 8.90 12.77
N PHE A 159 6.26 9.42 11.81
CA PHE A 159 6.70 9.65 10.43
C PHE A 159 7.93 10.55 10.35
N LEU A 160 7.95 11.68 11.07
CA LEU A 160 9.09 12.59 11.09
C LEU A 160 10.39 11.93 11.56
N ARG A 161 10.30 10.83 12.34
CA ARG A 161 11.48 10.05 12.79
C ARG A 161 12.02 9.12 11.71
N LEU A 162 11.21 8.77 10.72
CA LEU A 162 11.55 7.90 9.61
C LEU A 162 12.15 8.66 8.42
N LEU A 163 11.95 9.99 8.37
CA LEU A 163 12.53 10.81 7.33
C LEU A 163 14.06 10.67 7.28
N PRO A 164 14.66 10.69 6.07
CA PRO A 164 16.10 10.68 5.92
C PRO A 164 16.75 11.77 6.78
N LYS A 165 17.84 11.44 7.47
CA LYS A 165 18.56 12.42 8.30
C LYS A 165 19.60 13.18 7.48
N ASP A 166 20.19 12.51 6.50
CA ASP A 166 21.20 13.08 5.62
C ASP A 166 20.63 14.17 4.71
N HIS A 167 21.43 15.23 4.50
CA HIS A 167 21.00 16.37 3.70
C HIS A 167 20.83 16.03 2.21
N LYS A 168 21.63 15.11 1.67
CA LYS A 168 21.53 14.71 0.27
C LYS A 168 20.29 13.86 0.07
N GLU A 169 20.04 12.88 0.93
CA GLU A 169 18.84 12.04 0.87
C GLU A 169 17.55 12.87 1.02
N LYS A 170 17.54 13.89 1.89
CA LYS A 170 16.42 14.84 1.98
C LYS A 170 16.21 15.62 0.68
N ALA A 171 17.28 16.06 0.04
CA ALA A 171 17.19 16.79 -1.22
C ALA A 171 16.66 15.89 -2.35
N ILE A 172 17.09 14.63 -2.41
CA ILE A 172 16.59 13.61 -3.34
C ILE A 172 15.07 13.43 -3.13
N LEU A 173 14.64 13.12 -1.90
CA LEU A 173 13.22 12.93 -1.60
C LEU A 173 12.39 14.18 -1.96
N ARG A 174 12.86 15.38 -1.60
CA ARG A 174 12.16 16.63 -1.94
C ARG A 174 12.02 16.80 -3.45
N ASN A 175 13.09 16.54 -4.20
CA ASN A 175 13.08 16.67 -5.65
C ASN A 175 12.15 15.62 -6.27
N GLY A 176 12.18 14.37 -5.80
CA GLY A 176 11.24 13.32 -6.22
C GLY A 176 9.78 13.74 -6.02
N ILE A 177 9.43 14.28 -4.84
CA ILE A 177 8.08 14.78 -4.56
C ILE A 177 7.68 15.87 -5.57
N VAL A 178 8.54 16.87 -5.80
CA VAL A 178 8.25 17.94 -6.77
C VAL A 178 8.03 17.36 -8.16
N ARG A 179 8.88 16.43 -8.59
CA ARG A 179 8.75 15.79 -9.90
C ARG A 179 7.47 14.98 -10.03
N CYS A 180 7.04 14.26 -9.00
CA CYS A 180 5.74 13.58 -9.01
C CYS A 180 4.57 14.56 -9.13
N LEU A 181 4.65 15.73 -8.47
CA LEU A 181 3.61 16.76 -8.56
C LEU A 181 3.58 17.46 -9.92
N GLU A 182 4.74 17.59 -10.57
CA GLU A 182 4.89 18.16 -11.91
C GLU A 182 4.67 17.13 -13.02
N PHE A 183 4.58 15.84 -12.68
CA PHE A 183 4.39 14.77 -13.65
C PHE A 183 2.98 14.86 -14.22
N ALA A 184 2.86 15.50 -15.38
CA ALA A 184 1.72 15.32 -16.25
C ALA A 184 1.83 13.91 -16.85
N GLU A 185 0.90 13.01 -16.51
CA GLU A 185 0.75 11.80 -17.31
C GLU A 185 0.55 12.25 -18.77
N PRO A 186 1.36 11.77 -19.72
CA PRO A 186 1.12 12.10 -21.12
C PRO A 186 -0.28 11.61 -21.47
N ASP A 187 -1.14 12.54 -21.86
CA ASP A 187 -2.55 12.29 -22.16
C ASP A 187 -2.68 11.01 -22.99
N ALA A 188 -3.28 9.98 -22.39
CA ALA A 188 -3.67 8.77 -23.07
C ALA A 188 -4.94 9.06 -23.88
N ASP A 189 -4.87 9.96 -24.85
CA ASP A 189 -5.88 10.13 -25.90
C ASP A 189 -5.31 10.91 -27.09
N ASN A 190 -5.06 10.17 -28.17
CA ASN A 190 -5.40 10.58 -29.53
C ASN A 190 -5.41 9.31 -30.39
N ASN A 191 -6.46 8.50 -30.22
CA ASN A 191 -6.99 7.76 -31.37
C ASN A 191 -7.55 8.81 -32.32
N ASP A 192 -6.67 9.32 -33.18
CA ASP A 192 -7.07 10.04 -34.38
C ASP A 192 -7.83 9.01 -35.23
N VAL A 193 -9.16 9.03 -35.09
CA VAL A 193 -10.06 8.42 -36.06
C VAL A 193 -9.86 9.23 -37.33
N THR A 194 -8.90 8.81 -38.15
CA THR A 194 -8.86 9.20 -39.55
C THR A 194 -10.05 8.51 -40.21
N ASP A 195 -11.15 9.24 -40.23
CA ASP A 195 -12.31 9.02 -41.07
C ASP A 195 -11.87 9.31 -42.52
N ASP A 196 -11.27 8.31 -43.18
CA ASP A 196 -11.00 8.37 -44.61
C ASP A 196 -12.20 7.80 -45.38
N SER A 197 -13.05 8.74 -45.81
CA SER A 197 -13.65 8.92 -47.16
C SER A 197 -13.91 7.67 -48.03
#